data_AF-U7V7Z9-F1
#
_entry.id   AF-U7V7Z9-F1
#
_cell.length_a   1.000
_cell.length_b   1.000
_cell.length_c   1.000
_cell.angle_alpha   90.00
_cell.angle_beta   90.00
_cell.angle_gamma   90.00
#
_symmetry.space_group_name_H-M   'P 1'
#
loop_
_entity.id
_entity.type
_entity.pdbx_description
1 polymer ?
#
loop_
_entity_poly.entity_id
_entity_poly.type
_entity_poly.pdbx_seq_one_letter_code
_entity_poly.pdbx_strand_id
1 'polypeptide(L)'
;MEQSLGNAYLGLNTQLKKIIEKNYYFVDKSMLIDELLNKRSEVTLLSRPRRFGKTLNMSMLNYFFNIEDKDNNKKLFEGLAISNTDKMKYMGEYPVIYISLKEIKILIILV
;
A
#
# COMPACT_ATOMS: atom_id res chain seq x y z
N MET A 1 22.14 33.63 -1.24
CA MET A 1 20.74 33.52 -1.72
C MET A 1 20.33 32.08 -1.54
N GLU A 2 19.59 31.82 -0.47
CA GLU A 2 19.08 30.51 -0.07
C GLU A 2 18.21 29.92 -1.17
N GLN A 3 18.70 28.89 -1.86
CA GLN A 3 17.81 27.92 -2.49
C GLN A 3 17.54 26.85 -1.44
N SER A 4 16.39 27.02 -0.79
CA SER A 4 15.83 26.15 0.21
C SER A 4 15.87 24.70 -0.28
N LEU A 5 16.48 23.84 0.55
CA LEU A 5 16.29 22.40 0.53
C LEU A 5 14.78 22.13 0.65
N GLY A 6 14.12 22.06 -0.50
CA GLY A 6 12.70 21.77 -0.61
C GLY A 6 12.43 20.42 0.01
N ASN A 7 11.80 20.44 1.18
CA ASN A 7 11.43 19.29 2.00
C ASN A 7 11.18 18.03 1.15
N ALA A 8 12.11 17.08 1.18
CA ALA A 8 11.87 15.72 0.70
C ALA A 8 10.76 15.13 1.59
N TYR A 9 9.51 15.28 1.15
CA TYR A 9 8.37 14.67 1.82
C TYR A 9 8.51 13.16 1.66
N LEU A 10 9.14 12.53 2.67
CA LEU A 10 9.10 11.09 2.88
C LEU A 10 7.62 10.69 2.90
N GLY A 11 7.13 10.06 1.83
CA GLY A 11 5.73 9.67 1.60
C GLY A 11 5.18 8.61 2.55
N LEU A 12 5.68 8.55 3.79
CA LEU A 12 5.39 7.51 4.78
C LEU A 12 3.93 7.52 5.27
N ASN A 13 3.22 8.64 5.09
CA ASN A 13 1.83 8.83 5.50
C ASN A 13 0.91 9.17 4.30
N THR A 14 1.25 8.72 3.10
CA THR A 14 0.52 9.06 1.87
C THR A 14 0.13 7.78 1.13
N GLN A 15 -0.92 7.85 0.31
CA GLN A 15 -1.36 6.72 -0.52
C GLN A 15 -0.41 6.50 -1.69
N LEU A 16 -0.20 5.23 -2.09
CA LEU A 16 0.71 4.83 -3.18
C LEU A 16 0.49 5.64 -4.46
N LYS A 17 -0.77 5.75 -4.91
CA LYS A 17 -1.16 6.50 -6.11
C LYS A 17 -0.59 7.93 -6.13
N LYS A 18 -0.74 8.66 -5.01
CA LYS A 18 -0.22 10.03 -4.89
C LYS A 18 1.30 10.11 -4.91
N ILE A 19 1.98 9.10 -4.39
CA ILE A 19 3.45 9.06 -4.38
C ILE A 19 3.97 8.91 -5.81
N ILE A 20 3.37 7.99 -6.58
CA ILE A 20 3.75 7.72 -7.96
C ILE A 20 3.41 8.91 -8.86
N GLU A 21 2.18 9.42 -8.79
CA GLU A 21 1.72 10.56 -9.61
C GLU A 21 2.53 11.84 -9.37
N LYS A 22 2.99 12.05 -8.13
CA LYS A 22 3.78 13.24 -7.76
C LYS A 22 5.29 13.01 -7.77
N ASN A 23 5.74 11.84 -8.21
CA ASN A 23 7.14 11.44 -8.24
C ASN A 23 7.88 11.68 -6.90
N TYR A 24 7.23 11.31 -5.79
CA TYR A 24 7.82 11.44 -4.46
C TYR A 24 8.76 10.27 -4.15
N TYR A 25 9.79 10.56 -3.35
CA TYR A 25 10.69 9.54 -2.85
C TYR A 25 9.99 8.61 -1.85
N PHE A 26 10.02 7.31 -2.12
CA PHE A 26 9.57 6.27 -1.21
C PHE A 26 10.47 5.03 -1.31
N VAL A 27 10.45 4.21 -0.26
CA VAL A 27 11.12 2.91 -0.27
C VAL A 27 10.15 1.89 -0.82
N ASP A 28 10.53 1.22 -1.92
CA ASP A 28 9.73 0.13 -2.47
C ASP A 28 9.65 -1.03 -1.47
N LYS A 29 8.42 -1.36 -1.07
CA LYS A 29 8.07 -2.47 -0.18
C LYS A 29 7.09 -3.43 -0.85
N SER A 30 6.99 -3.40 -2.17
CA SER A 30 6.05 -4.21 -2.94
C SER A 30 6.26 -5.72 -2.76
N MET A 31 7.48 -6.16 -2.43
CA MET A 31 7.76 -7.55 -2.05
C MET A 31 7.00 -8.03 -0.80
N LEU A 32 6.43 -7.12 0.01
CA LEU A 32 5.49 -7.48 1.06
C LEU A 32 4.30 -8.28 0.51
N ILE A 33 3.84 -7.97 -0.70
CA ILE A 33 2.74 -8.69 -1.36
C ILE A 33 3.13 -10.14 -1.64
N ASP A 34 4.34 -10.36 -2.16
CA ASP A 34 4.85 -11.70 -2.43
C ASP A 34 4.97 -12.51 -1.13
N GLU A 35 5.54 -11.91 -0.08
CA GLU A 35 5.60 -12.55 1.24
C GLU A 35 4.22 -12.91 1.79
N LEU A 36 3.23 -12.03 1.64
CA LEU A 36 1.87 -12.27 2.11
C LEU A 36 1.21 -13.41 1.35
N LEU A 37 1.40 -13.50 0.03
CA LEU A 37 0.84 -14.57 -0.78
C LEU A 37 1.53 -15.92 -0.57
N ASN A 38 2.81 -15.91 -0.19
CA ASN A 38 3.55 -17.13 0.13
C ASN A 38 3.26 -17.63 1.56
N LYS A 39 2.89 -16.74 2.48
CA LYS A 39 2.49 -17.10 3.84
C LYS A 39 1.08 -17.72 3.85
N ARG A 40 0.97 -18.97 4.31
CA ARG A 40 -0.33 -19.67 4.50
C ARG A 40 -1.03 -19.27 5.81
N SER A 41 -0.83 -18.05 6.30
CA SER A 41 -1.46 -17.58 7.54
C SER A 41 -2.86 -17.06 7.25
N GLU A 42 -3.87 -17.57 7.95
CA GLU A 42 -5.26 -17.07 7.87
C GLU A 42 -5.37 -15.60 8.30
N VAL A 43 -4.53 -15.19 9.26
CA VAL A 43 -4.49 -13.81 9.76
C VAL A 43 -3.04 -13.32 9.77
N THR A 44 -2.78 -12.22 9.07
CA THR A 44 -1.48 -11.54 9.13
C THR A 44 -1.57 -10.25 9.94
N LEU A 45 -0.85 -10.19 11.06
CA LEU A 45 -0.72 -8.97 11.85
C LEU A 45 0.49 -8.15 11.39
N LEU A 46 0.24 -7.02 10.74
CA LEU A 46 1.30 -6.02 10.52
C LEU A 46 1.56 -5.30 11.86
N SER A 47 2.65 -5.66 12.54
CA SER A 47 3.06 -5.07 13.83
C SER A 47 3.23 -3.54 13.76
N ARG A 48 3.25 -2.81 14.88
CA ARG A 48 3.24 -1.32 14.95
C ARG A 48 4.62 -0.64 15.14
N PRO A 49 5.61 -0.80 14.24
CA PRO A 49 6.74 0.10 14.23
C PRO A 49 6.31 1.50 13.74
N ARG A 50 6.66 2.53 14.51
CA ARG A 50 6.37 3.94 14.19
C ARG A 50 7.10 4.32 12.90
N ARG A 51 6.44 5.07 12.00
CA ARG A 51 6.96 5.49 10.68
C ARG A 51 7.35 4.36 9.71
N PHE A 52 6.86 3.14 9.93
CA PHE A 52 7.13 2.02 9.02
C PHE A 52 6.43 2.14 7.65
N GLY A 53 5.56 3.13 7.45
CA GLY A 53 4.80 3.26 6.19
C GLY A 53 3.59 2.34 6.13
N LYS A 54 2.95 2.05 7.27
CA LYS A 54 1.73 1.23 7.32
C LYS A 54 0.65 1.73 6.38
N THR A 55 0.38 3.04 6.38
CA THR A 55 -0.64 3.64 5.49
C THR A 55 -0.31 3.38 4.03
N LEU A 56 0.96 3.57 3.64
CA LEU A 56 1.44 3.28 2.30
C LEU A 56 1.23 1.81 1.95
N ASN A 57 1.69 0.89 2.81
CA ASN A 57 1.55 -0.55 2.60
C ASN A 57 0.09 -0.98 2.51
N MET A 58 -0.79 -0.47 3.38
CA MET A 58 -2.23 -0.78 3.32
C MET A 58 -2.86 -0.28 2.02
N SER A 59 -2.48 0.91 1.55
CA SER A 59 -2.95 1.42 0.25
C SER A 59 -2.39 0.59 -0.92
N MET A 60 -1.13 0.14 -0.82
CA MET A 60 -0.50 -0.71 -1.83
C MET A 60 -1.21 -2.07 -1.93
N LEU A 61 -1.52 -2.71 -0.80
CA LEU A 61 -2.30 -3.96 -0.80
C LEU A 61 -3.69 -3.75 -1.39
N ASN A 62 -4.34 -2.64 -1.05
CA ASN A 62 -5.64 -2.29 -1.64
C ASN A 62 -5.55 -2.16 -3.16
N TYR A 63 -4.62 -1.36 -3.69
CA TYR A 63 -4.47 -1.19 -5.15
C TYR A 63 -4.03 -2.48 -5.86
N PHE A 64 -3.28 -3.36 -5.18
CA PHE A 64 -2.84 -4.61 -5.78
C PHE A 64 -3.99 -5.61 -5.91
N PHE A 65 -4.78 -5.82 -4.85
CA PHE A 65 -5.79 -6.86 -4.84
C PHE A 65 -7.15 -6.43 -5.39
N ASN A 66 -7.49 -5.15 -5.28
CA ASN A 66 -8.84 -4.66 -5.61
C ASN A 66 -9.17 -4.84 -7.10
N ILE A 67 -10.29 -5.51 -7.37
CA ILE A 67 -10.88 -5.70 -8.71
C ILE A 67 -11.29 -4.39 -9.37
N GLU A 68 -11.59 -3.36 -8.57
CA GLU A 68 -11.97 -2.05 -9.07
C GLU A 68 -10.76 -1.37 -9.72
N ASP A 69 -10.95 -0.83 -10.93
CA ASP A 69 -9.95 -0.03 -11.63
C ASP A 69 -8.62 -0.77 -11.92
N LYS A 70 -8.71 -2.09 -12.19
CA LYS A 70 -7.57 -3.00 -12.42
C LYS A 70 -6.54 -2.45 -13.41
N ASP A 71 -6.97 -1.92 -14.55
CA ASP A 71 -6.08 -1.44 -15.60
C ASP A 71 -5.25 -0.21 -15.18
N ASN A 72 -5.86 0.72 -14.42
CA ASN A 72 -5.12 1.87 -13.91
C ASN A 72 -4.28 1.50 -12.69
N ASN A 73 -4.76 0.59 -11.84
CA ASN A 73 -3.99 0.09 -10.72
C ASN A 73 -2.73 -0.63 -11.20
N LYS A 74 -2.78 -1.39 -12.30
CA LYS A 74 -1.62 -2.08 -12.89
C LYS A 74 -0.44 -1.16 -13.15
N LYS A 75 -0.72 0.05 -13.66
CA LYS A 75 0.29 1.09 -13.91
C LYS A 75 1.01 1.54 -12.64
N LEU A 76 0.36 1.45 -11.48
CA LEU A 76 0.97 1.81 -10.18
C LEU A 76 2.05 0.82 -9.74
N PHE A 77 2.16 -0.35 -10.36
CA PHE A 77 3.15 -1.36 -10.01
C PHE A 77 4.23 -1.53 -11.07
N GLU A 78 4.12 -0.83 -12.20
CA GLU A 78 5.15 -0.83 -13.24
C GLU A 78 6.48 -0.31 -12.65
N GLY A 79 7.53 -1.12 -12.78
CA GLY A 79 8.86 -0.80 -12.25
C GLY A 79 9.05 -1.06 -10.75
N LEU A 80 8.02 -1.50 -10.01
CA LEU A 80 8.19 -1.97 -8.63
C LEU A 80 8.69 -3.42 -8.62
N ALA A 81 9.36 -3.84 -7.54
CA ALA A 81 9.93 -5.17 -7.41
C ALA A 81 8.90 -6.30 -7.65
N ILE A 82 7.66 -6.14 -7.16
CA ILE A 82 6.59 -7.13 -7.34
C ILE A 82 6.23 -7.38 -8.82
N SER A 83 6.45 -6.41 -9.72
CA SER A 83 6.12 -6.55 -11.14
C SER A 83 6.93 -7.63 -11.85
N ASN A 84 8.08 -8.01 -11.27
CA ASN A 84 8.95 -9.07 -11.79
C ASN A 84 8.65 -10.45 -11.20
N THR A 85 7.55 -10.61 -10.46
CA THR A 85 7.18 -11.88 -9.78
C THR A 85 6.01 -12.57 -10.47
N ASP A 86 5.86 -13.87 -10.26
CA ASP A 86 4.70 -14.64 -10.74
C ASP A 86 3.39 -14.24 -10.04
N LYS A 87 3.48 -13.46 -8.95
CA LYS A 87 2.34 -13.02 -8.15
C LYS A 87 1.49 -11.96 -8.83
N MET A 88 1.99 -11.32 -9.90
CA MET A 88 1.20 -10.38 -10.70
C MET A 88 -0.11 -10.98 -11.23
N LYS A 89 -0.22 -12.31 -11.34
CA LYS A 89 -1.47 -13.02 -11.70
C LYS A 89 -2.61 -12.83 -10.70
N TYR A 90 -2.31 -12.46 -9.45
CA TYR A 90 -3.30 -12.22 -8.38
C TYR A 90 -3.77 -10.76 -8.35
N MET A 91 -3.21 -9.91 -9.21
CA MET A 91 -3.51 -8.49 -9.21
C MET A 91 -4.92 -8.22 -9.74
N GLY A 92 -5.71 -7.49 -8.96
CA GLY A 92 -7.09 -7.15 -9.30
C GLY A 92 -7.99 -8.38 -9.51
N GLU A 93 -7.80 -9.42 -8.70
CA GLU A 93 -8.60 -10.66 -8.72
C GLU A 93 -9.54 -10.78 -7.51
N TYR A 94 -9.45 -9.87 -6.52
CA TYR A 94 -10.19 -10.00 -5.26
C TYR A 94 -11.07 -8.77 -4.95
N PRO A 95 -12.32 -8.96 -4.49
CA PRO A 95 -13.10 -7.88 -3.89
C PRO A 95 -12.44 -7.48 -2.57
N VAL A 96 -11.95 -6.24 -2.48
CA VAL A 96 -11.25 -5.74 -1.29
C VAL A 96 -12.16 -4.79 -0.52
N ILE A 97 -12.35 -5.06 0.76
CA ILE A 97 -13.02 -4.14 1.68
C ILE A 97 -11.95 -3.38 2.46
N TYR A 98 -11.87 -2.06 2.23
CA TYR A 98 -10.92 -1.19 2.91
C TYR A 98 -11.62 -0.37 3.99
N ILE A 99 -11.32 -0.64 5.27
CA ILE A 99 -11.91 0.06 6.41
C ILE A 99 -10.82 0.81 7.18
N SER A 100 -11.01 2.11 7.40
CA SER A 100 -10.15 2.92 8.27
C SER A 100 -10.89 3.31 9.53
N LEU A 101 -10.41 2.82 10.68
CA LEU A 101 -10.96 3.16 12.00
C LEU A 101 -10.22 4.33 12.69
N LYS A 102 -9.39 5.07 11.94
CA LYS A 102 -8.48 6.08 12.48
C LYS A 102 -9.18 7.20 13.27
N GLU A 103 -10.40 7.56 12.88
CA GLU A 103 -11.16 8.67 13.46
C GLU A 103 -12.31 8.19 14.38
N ILE A 104 -12.40 6.88 14.65
CA ILE A 104 -13.47 6.32 15.48
C ILE A 104 -13.07 6.45 16.96
N LYS A 105 -13.83 7.25 17.71
CA LYS A 105 -13.61 7.43 19.16
C LYS A 105 -14.16 6.28 20.00
N ILE A 106 -15.31 5.73 19.60
CA ILE A 106 -16.00 4.64 20.29
C ILE A 106 -16.60 3.74 19.20
N LEU A 107 -16.31 2.44 19.26
CA LEU A 107 -16.93 1.42 18.43
C LEU A 107 -17.71 0.48 19.36
N ILE A 108 -19.03 0.48 19.26
CA ILE A 108 -19.90 -0.48 19.95
C ILE A 108 -20.38 -1.46 18.89
N ILE A 109 -20.01 -2.72 19.04
CA ILE A 109 -20.51 -3.82 18.21
C ILE A 109 -21.57 -4.53 19.06
N LEU A 110 -22.83 -4.44 18.65
CA LEU A 110 -23.92 -5.24 19.23
C LEU A 110 -24.07 -6.48 18.35
N VAL A 111 -23.86 -7.64 18.96
CA VAL A 111 -24.14 -8.97 18.39
C VAL A 111 -25.54 -9.41 18.77
#